data_AF-A0A5P8TY61-F1
#
_entry.id   AF-A0A5P8TY61-F1
#
_cell.length_a   1.000
_cell.length_b   1.000
_cell.length_c   1.000
_cell.angle_alpha   90.00
_cell.angle_beta   90.00
_cell.angle_gamma   90.00
#
_symmetry.space_group_name_H-M   'P 1'
#
loop_
_entity.id
_entity.type
_entity.pdbx_description
1 polymer ?
#
loop_
_entity_poly.entity_id
_entity_poly.type
_entity_poly.pdbx_seq_one_letter_code
_entity_poly.pdbx_strand_id
1 'polypeptide(L)'
;DTYNINNWDKDFNAKNWLKGKSFKANDVLVFQFDQLAYNVIKLDKASYDHCRTVGWHVYHETVSFTLTRGTTYYVSGTYCLGLKMKLAVTAK
;
A
#
# COMPACT_ATOMS: atom_id res chain seq x y z
N ASP A 1 -8.95 -0.77 -14.23
CA ASP A 1 -9.62 0.09 -13.25
C ASP A 1 -8.63 0.87 -12.40
N THR A 2 -9.08 1.99 -11.84
CA THR A 2 -8.30 2.81 -10.92
C THR A 2 -8.95 2.80 -9.55
N TYR A 3 -8.18 2.49 -8.52
CA TYR A 3 -8.62 2.42 -7.13
C TYR A 3 -7.90 3.46 -6.30
N ASN A 4 -8.64 4.44 -5.80
CA ASN A 4 -8.08 5.45 -4.93
C ASN A 4 -8.05 4.97 -3.47
N ILE A 5 -6.93 5.20 -2.81
CA ILE A 5 -6.73 5.05 -1.37
C ILE A 5 -6.63 6.46 -0.80
N ASN A 6 -7.78 7.06 -0.50
CA ASN A 6 -7.89 8.46 -0.07
C ASN A 6 -7.57 8.68 1.42
N ASN A 7 -7.49 7.60 2.20
CA ASN A 7 -7.29 7.61 3.64
C ASN A 7 -6.08 6.76 4.02
N TRP A 8 -4.97 6.92 3.30
CA TRP A 8 -3.71 6.29 3.68
C TRP A 8 -3.09 7.06 4.86
N ASP A 9 -3.68 6.86 6.04
CA ASP A 9 -3.28 7.45 7.31
C ASP A 9 -3.31 6.41 8.46
N LYS A 10 -3.09 6.86 9.70
CA LYS A 10 -3.07 6.02 10.91
C LYS A 10 -4.35 5.21 11.15
N ASP A 11 -5.48 5.63 10.58
CA ASP A 11 -6.79 4.99 10.74
C ASP A 11 -7.12 4.06 9.55
N PHE A 12 -6.18 3.89 8.61
CA PHE A 12 -6.35 3.03 7.44
C PHE A 12 -6.67 1.59 7.82
N ASN A 13 -7.81 1.09 7.33
CA ASN A 13 -8.24 -0.29 7.52
C ASN A 13 -8.22 -1.08 6.21
N ALA A 14 -7.15 -1.84 6.01
CA ALA A 14 -6.94 -2.62 4.79
C ALA A 14 -8.09 -3.61 4.50
N LYS A 15 -8.62 -4.28 5.53
CA LYS A 15 -9.70 -5.28 5.39
C LYS A 15 -10.98 -4.62 4.86
N ASN A 16 -11.35 -3.47 5.41
CA ASN A 16 -12.53 -2.72 4.97
C ASN A 16 -12.31 -2.15 3.58
N TRP A 17 -11.14 -1.59 3.30
CA TRP A 17 -10.81 -1.03 1.99
C TRP A 17 -10.84 -2.10 0.89
N LEU A 18 -10.36 -3.32 1.15
CA LEU A 18 -10.37 -4.43 0.19
C LEU A 18 -11.77 -5.03 -0.06
N LYS A 19 -12.75 -4.78 0.81
CA LYS A 19 -14.06 -5.46 0.77
C LYS A 19 -14.78 -5.20 -0.56
N GLY A 20 -15.14 -6.29 -1.24
CA GLY A 20 -15.87 -6.24 -2.52
C GLY A 20 -15.03 -5.83 -3.74
N LYS A 21 -13.73 -5.54 -3.57
CA LYS A 21 -12.84 -5.20 -4.69
C LYS A 21 -12.28 -6.47 -5.33
N SER A 22 -12.14 -6.44 -6.64
CA SER A 22 -11.50 -7.50 -7.43
C SER A 22 -10.53 -6.86 -8.39
N PHE A 23 -9.24 -7.16 -8.24
CA PHE A 23 -8.16 -6.51 -8.99
C PHE A 23 -7.68 -7.42 -10.13
N LYS A 24 -7.25 -6.79 -11.22
CA LYS A 24 -6.68 -7.40 -12.42
C LYS A 24 -5.32 -6.81 -12.71
N ALA A 25 -4.50 -7.54 -13.47
CA ALA A 25 -3.29 -6.97 -14.03
C ALA A 25 -3.62 -5.70 -14.85
N ASN A 26 -2.76 -4.69 -14.75
CA ASN A 26 -2.90 -3.34 -15.33
C ASN A 26 -3.92 -2.43 -14.64
N ASP A 27 -4.57 -2.86 -13.55
CA ASP A 27 -5.27 -1.93 -12.67
C ASP A 27 -4.29 -1.00 -11.96
N VAL A 28 -4.76 0.18 -11.54
CA VAL A 28 -3.93 1.20 -10.89
C VAL A 28 -4.41 1.44 -9.46
N LEU A 29 -3.49 1.44 -8.50
CA LEU A 29 -3.72 1.92 -7.14
C LEU A 29 -3.15 3.33 -7.00
N VAL A 30 -3.95 4.27 -6.51
CA VAL A 30 -3.50 5.66 -6.27
C VAL A 30 -3.52 5.91 -4.77
N PHE A 31 -2.35 6.11 -4.17
CA PHE A 31 -2.23 6.44 -2.76
C PHE A 31 -2.24 7.95 -2.59
N GLN A 32 -3.19 8.46 -1.81
CA GLN A 32 -3.29 9.86 -1.41
C GLN A 32 -3.13 9.95 0.10
N PHE A 33 -2.25 10.83 0.55
CA PHE A 33 -1.92 11.02 1.97
C PHE A 33 -1.24 12.38 2.21
N ASP A 34 -1.25 12.83 3.46
CA ASP A 34 -0.43 13.97 3.88
C ASP A 34 1.05 13.58 3.86
N GLN A 35 1.79 14.21 2.94
CA GLN A 35 3.21 13.97 2.66
C GLN A 35 4.14 14.29 3.82
N LEU A 36 3.69 15.15 4.76
CA LEU A 36 4.45 15.49 5.96
C LEU A 36 4.34 14.41 7.05
N ALA A 37 3.29 13.59 7.00
CA ALA A 37 2.98 12.61 8.04
C ALA A 37 3.14 11.16 7.59
N TYR A 38 2.89 10.88 6.31
CA TYR A 38 2.82 9.52 5.78
C TYR A 38 3.66 9.35 4.51
N ASN A 39 3.94 8.10 4.20
CA ASN A 39 4.63 7.67 2.99
C ASN A 39 4.09 6.30 2.56
N VAL A 40 4.49 5.88 1.37
CA VAL A 40 4.22 4.53 0.87
C VAL A 40 5.55 3.88 0.50
N ILE A 41 5.68 2.61 0.84
CA ILE A 41 6.81 1.76 0.44
C ILE A 41 6.25 0.50 -0.18
N LYS A 42 6.63 0.22 -1.43
CA LYS A 42 6.36 -1.06 -2.11
C LYS A 42 7.52 -2.01 -1.83
N LEU A 43 7.22 -3.22 -1.39
CA LEU A 43 8.23 -4.19 -0.96
C LEU A 43 7.79 -5.64 -1.22
N ASP A 44 8.66 -6.60 -0.91
CA ASP A 44 8.36 -8.04 -1.02
C ASP A 44 7.56 -8.59 0.18
N LYS A 45 7.11 -9.84 0.07
CA LYS A 45 6.30 -10.49 1.12
C LYS A 45 7.04 -10.61 2.46
N ALA A 46 8.32 -11.00 2.45
CA ALA A 46 9.08 -11.21 3.68
C ALA A 46 9.26 -9.88 4.44
N SER A 47 9.59 -8.83 3.71
CA SER A 47 9.73 -7.48 4.23
C SER A 47 8.38 -6.94 4.74
N TYR A 48 7.28 -7.25 4.07
CA TYR A 48 5.93 -6.87 4.47
C TYR A 48 5.50 -7.52 5.78
N ASP A 49 5.76 -8.81 5.93
CA ASP A 49 5.35 -9.58 7.10
C ASP A 49 6.04 -9.07 8.37
N HIS A 50 7.29 -8.63 8.23
CA HIS A 50 8.12 -8.12 9.33
C HIS A 50 8.25 -6.59 9.38
N CYS A 51 7.56 -5.84 8.51
CA CYS A 51 7.70 -4.39 8.39
C CYS A 51 9.15 -3.91 8.19
N ARG A 52 9.96 -4.66 7.43
CA ARG A 52 11.34 -4.29 7.11
C ARG A 52 11.38 -3.33 5.93
N THR A 53 11.59 -2.06 6.21
CA THR A 53 11.49 -0.96 5.21
C THR A 53 12.83 -0.49 4.67
N VAL A 54 13.94 -0.85 5.34
CA VAL A 54 15.30 -0.50 4.93
C VAL A 54 15.65 -1.14 3.58
N GLY A 55 16.20 -0.34 2.66
CA GLY A 55 16.65 -0.80 1.34
C GLY A 55 15.57 -0.73 0.25
N TRP A 56 14.36 -0.25 0.58
CA TRP A 56 13.28 -0.05 -0.37
C TRP A 56 13.10 1.42 -0.73
N HIS A 57 12.57 1.67 -1.93
CA HIS A 57 12.24 3.03 -2.36
C HIS A 57 11.02 3.54 -1.57
N VAL A 58 11.10 4.80 -1.13
CA VAL A 58 10.09 5.46 -0.31
C VAL A 58 9.46 6.59 -1.11
N TYR A 59 8.13 6.58 -1.19
CA TYR A 59 7.36 7.61 -1.87
C TYR A 59 6.77 8.56 -0.84
N HIS A 60 7.17 9.84 -0.93
CA HIS A 60 6.72 10.92 -0.04
C HIS A 60 5.64 11.80 -0.67
N GLU A 61 5.11 11.41 -1.83
CA GLU A 61 4.09 12.15 -2.56
C GLU A 61 2.98 11.22 -3.05
N THR A 62 1.87 11.81 -3.53
CA THR A 62 0.80 11.04 -4.18
C THR A 62 1.41 10.19 -5.28
N VAL A 63 1.24 8.87 -5.16
CA VAL A 63 1.89 7.90 -6.04
C VAL A 63 0.86 6.92 -6.59
N SER A 64 1.04 6.56 -7.87
CA SER A 64 0.24 5.56 -8.56
C SER A 64 1.06 4.31 -8.84
N PHE A 65 0.52 3.13 -8.55
CA PHE A 65 1.13 1.85 -8.86
C PHE A 65 0.25 1.07 -9.83
N THR A 66 0.81 0.69 -10.97
CA THR A 66 0.17 -0.28 -11.87
C THR A 66 0.41 -1.69 -11.33
N LEU A 67 -0.67 -2.44 -11.15
CA LEU A 67 -0.63 -3.80 -10.63
C LEU A 67 -0.17 -4.78 -11.71
N THR A 68 0.80 -5.62 -11.34
CA THR A 68 1.16 -6.81 -12.10
C THR A 68 0.37 -8.00 -11.57
N ARG A 69 0.21 -9.04 -12.39
CA ARG A 69 -0.41 -10.30 -11.93
C ARG A 69 0.32 -10.84 -10.69
N GLY A 70 -0.43 -11.32 -9.71
CA GLY A 70 0.09 -11.76 -8.41
C GLY A 70 -0.17 -10.76 -7.29
N THR A 71 0.52 -10.93 -6.16
CA THR A 71 0.32 -10.10 -4.97
C THR A 71 1.38 -9.02 -4.86
N THR A 72 0.95 -7.78 -4.70
CA THR A 72 1.84 -6.64 -4.38
C THR A 72 1.59 -6.17 -2.95
N TYR A 73 2.67 -5.77 -2.27
CA TYR A 73 2.67 -5.41 -0.86
C TYR A 73 3.12 -3.95 -0.66
N TYR A 74 2.38 -3.24 0.18
CA TYR A 74 2.59 -1.83 0.48
C TYR A 74 2.53 -1.60 1.99
N VAL A 75 3.38 -0.72 2.52
CA VAL A 75 3.41 -0.34 3.94
C VAL A 75 3.63 1.17 4.09
N SER A 76 3.20 1.73 5.22
CA SER A 76 3.75 3.00 5.69
C SER A 76 5.04 2.72 6.46
N GLY A 77 6.12 3.41 6.13
CA GLY A 77 7.41 3.22 6.79
C GLY A 77 7.35 3.46 8.30
N THR A 78 6.67 4.55 8.69
CA THR A 78 6.56 4.99 10.09
C THR A 78 5.54 4.18 10.88
N TYR A 79 4.44 3.75 10.25
CA TYR A 79 3.27 3.18 10.93
C TYR A 79 3.00 1.70 10.61
N CYS A 80 3.89 1.01 9.90
CA CYS A 80 3.77 -0.44 9.69
C CYS A 80 3.85 -1.18 11.03
N LEU A 81 4.82 -0.83 11.87
CA LEU A 81 4.92 -1.34 13.24
C LEU A 81 3.94 -0.61 14.16
N GLY A 82 3.35 -1.33 15.11
CA GLY A 82 2.34 -0.78 16.04
C GLY A 82 0.96 -0.66 15.42
N LEU A 83 0.78 0.25 14.45
CA LEU A 83 -0.53 0.54 13.84
C LEU A 83 -0.93 -0.41 12.70
N LYS A 84 -0.02 -1.30 12.26
CA LYS A 84 -0.27 -2.28 11.20
C LYS A 84 -0.78 -1.61 9.92
N MET A 85 -0.29 -0.41 9.61
CA MET A 85 -0.66 0.34 8.42
C MET A 85 0.02 -0.26 7.19
N LYS A 86 -0.65 -1.26 6.61
CA LYS A 86 -0.13 -2.07 5.51
C LYS A 86 -1.23 -2.65 4.64
N LEU A 87 -0.95 -2.86 3.36
CA LEU A 87 -1.90 -3.34 2.35
C LEU A 87 -1.25 -4.41 1.46
N ALA A 88 -1.95 -5.51 1.26
CA ALA A 88 -1.59 -6.54 0.27
C ALA A 88 -2.72 -6.64 -0.75
N VAL A 89 -2.40 -6.52 -2.04
CA VAL A 89 -3.37 -6.57 -3.14
C VAL A 89 -2.99 -7.67 -4.11
N THR A 90 -3.92 -8.60 -4.36
CA THR A 90 -3.75 -9.68 -5.34
C THR A 90 -4.52 -9.36 -6.60
N ALA A 91 -3.79 -9.17 -7.71
CA ALA A 91 -4.34 -8.99 -9.04
C ALA A 91 -4.35 -10.32 -9.80
N LYS A 92 -5.49 -10.66 -10.40
CA LYS A 92 -5.66 -11.86 -11.23
C LYS A 92 -5.24 -11.61 -12.68
#